data_AF-A0A7H4GLX8-F1
#
_entry.id   AF-A0A7H4GLX8-F1
#
_cell.length_a   1.000
_cell.length_b   1.000
_cell.length_c   1.000
_cell.angle_alpha   90.00
_cell.angle_beta   90.00
_cell.angle_gamma   90.00
#
_symmetry.space_group_name_H-M   'P 1'
#
loop_
_entity.id
_entity.type
_entity.pdbx_description
1 polymer ?
#
loop_
_entity_poly.entity_id
_entity_poly.type
_entity_poly.pdbx_seq_one_letter_code
_entity_poly.pdbx_strand_id
1 'polypeptide(L)'
;MISRLLRLPSPSFPSDMSTGDPCIDDTLRRLDAALVGAASVRRLTLLEVRDHLLEARDRHVQSGASPAEAARLATSEVGDLEATAAHQRRERAAVFCKSALILGAVFATLMLIFYLLAAKLTETGTLDILVTLAAMGVVYGLIMGAWFAYGFAQSMPTAGDDVGHGFTVYTPRSSLWAGVILLVAMTAIFLLCALGLAGVGVLAGQPVSASLFLMLLAAYMIAGVPTTLVRIEVSQHDMDIRGLFSRQCIQLERIRAFRPVATWKRILLPGLGMPYRMDWEGEGGNLMSRRLWLNGEMVNADRLQATVESAADAHSVPAGSQGASE
;
A
#
# COMPACT_ATOMS: atom_id res chain seq x y z
N MET A 1 -3.92 -22.47 -18.03
CA MET A 1 -2.48 -22.15 -18.24
C MET A 1 -2.16 -20.71 -17.88
N ILE A 2 -2.93 -19.72 -18.36
CA ILE A 2 -2.78 -18.28 -18.00
C ILE A 2 -2.90 -18.03 -16.48
N SER A 3 -3.83 -18.70 -15.80
CA SER A 3 -4.00 -18.58 -14.35
C SER A 3 -2.75 -18.96 -13.54
N ARG A 4 -1.90 -19.86 -14.03
CA ARG A 4 -0.65 -20.22 -13.34
C ARG A 4 0.42 -19.14 -13.44
N LEU A 5 0.48 -18.43 -14.56
CA LEU A 5 1.43 -17.32 -14.74
C LEU A 5 1.08 -16.14 -13.82
N LEU A 6 -0.21 -15.93 -13.59
CA LEU A 6 -0.70 -14.92 -12.66
C LEU A 6 -0.46 -15.27 -11.17
N ARG A 7 0.11 -16.44 -10.84
CA ARG A 7 0.41 -16.86 -9.46
C ARG A 7 1.86 -16.62 -9.04
N LEU A 8 2.71 -16.15 -9.94
CA LEU A 8 4.09 -15.81 -9.63
C LEU A 8 4.15 -14.55 -8.73
N PRO A 9 5.13 -14.47 -7.81
CA PRO A 9 6.28 -15.38 -7.63
C PRO A 9 6.01 -16.59 -6.71
N SER A 10 4.86 -16.68 -6.05
CA SER A 10 4.59 -17.69 -5.00
C SER A 10 3.37 -18.55 -5.36
N PRO A 11 3.56 -19.64 -6.12
CA PRO A 11 2.47 -20.47 -6.63
C PRO A 11 1.91 -21.46 -5.60
N SER A 12 2.62 -21.69 -4.48
CA SER A 12 2.22 -22.63 -3.44
C SER A 12 1.14 -22.08 -2.52
N PHE A 13 0.40 -23.00 -1.88
CA PHE A 13 -0.51 -22.67 -0.79
C PHE A 13 0.25 -22.02 0.38
N PRO A 14 -0.22 -20.92 0.98
CA PRO A 14 0.45 -20.30 2.11
C PRO A 14 0.37 -21.19 3.36
N SER A 15 1.52 -21.52 3.97
CA SER A 15 1.58 -22.46 5.10
C SER A 15 0.91 -21.95 6.37
N ASP A 16 0.82 -20.63 6.55
CA ASP A 16 0.15 -19.97 7.68
C ASP A 16 -1.39 -20.04 7.61
N MET A 17 -1.95 -20.57 6.51
CA MET A 17 -3.39 -20.79 6.34
C MET A 17 -3.87 -22.16 6.83
N SER A 18 -2.96 -23.06 7.24
CA SER A 18 -3.37 -24.36 7.77
C SER A 18 -4.05 -24.18 9.14
N THR A 19 -5.18 -24.86 9.31
CA THR A 19 -6.01 -24.84 10.51
C THR A 19 -5.82 -26.06 11.39
N GLY A 20 -5.12 -27.09 10.88
CA GLY A 20 -5.00 -28.41 11.51
C GLY A 20 -6.23 -29.31 11.32
N ASP A 21 -7.33 -28.80 10.75
CA ASP A 21 -8.49 -29.59 10.35
C ASP A 21 -8.39 -30.01 8.88
N PRO A 22 -8.32 -31.32 8.56
CA PRO A 22 -8.14 -31.79 7.19
C PRO A 22 -9.25 -31.35 6.21
N CYS A 23 -10.49 -31.20 6.68
CA CYS A 23 -11.64 -30.86 5.85
C CYS A 23 -11.63 -29.38 5.46
N ILE A 24 -11.33 -28.51 6.43
CA ILE A 24 -11.15 -27.07 6.20
C ILE A 24 -9.92 -26.83 5.33
N ASP A 25 -8.80 -27.47 5.64
CA ASP A 25 -7.55 -27.30 4.88
C ASP A 25 -7.67 -27.76 3.42
N ASP A 26 -8.45 -28.82 3.14
CA ASP A 26 -8.73 -29.24 1.76
C ASP A 26 -9.59 -28.22 1.00
N THR A 27 -10.62 -27.69 1.67
CA THR A 27 -11.50 -26.65 1.12
C THR A 27 -10.69 -25.39 0.75
N LEU A 28 -9.81 -24.94 1.64
CA LEU A 28 -8.93 -23.80 1.40
C LEU A 28 -7.92 -24.05 0.26
N ARG A 29 -7.36 -25.26 0.17
CA ARG A 29 -6.46 -25.66 -0.94
C ARG A 29 -7.19 -25.65 -2.29
N ARG A 30 -8.44 -26.11 -2.32
CA ARG A 30 -9.28 -26.07 -3.53
C ARG A 30 -9.59 -24.64 -3.96
N LEU A 31 -9.91 -23.76 -3.00
CA LEU A 31 -10.12 -22.34 -3.27
C LEU A 31 -8.83 -21.67 -3.79
N ASP A 32 -7.69 -21.87 -3.12
CA ASP A 32 -6.38 -21.32 -3.55
C ASP A 32 -6.01 -21.71 -4.99
N ALA A 33 -6.36 -22.93 -5.41
CA ALA A 33 -6.13 -23.38 -6.78
C ALA A 33 -6.94 -22.59 -7.84
N ALA A 34 -8.09 -22.01 -7.47
CA ALA A 34 -8.97 -21.24 -8.34
C ALA A 34 -8.68 -19.71 -8.32
N LEU A 35 -7.95 -19.23 -7.31
CA LEU A 35 -7.57 -17.82 -7.15
C LEU A 35 -6.39 -17.42 -8.05
N VAL A 36 -6.30 -16.12 -8.36
CA VAL A 36 -5.18 -15.52 -9.12
C VAL A 36 -4.40 -14.50 -8.28
N GLY A 37 -3.17 -14.19 -8.69
CA GLY A 37 -2.26 -13.33 -7.95
C GLY A 37 -1.22 -14.11 -7.16
N ALA A 38 -0.19 -13.42 -6.69
CA ALA A 38 0.83 -13.90 -5.77
C ALA A 38 0.20 -14.40 -4.46
N ALA A 39 0.96 -15.15 -3.66
CA ALA A 39 0.46 -15.73 -2.41
C ALA A 39 -0.14 -14.66 -1.48
N SER A 40 0.48 -13.48 -1.39
CA SER A 40 -0.04 -12.36 -0.59
C SER A 40 -1.42 -11.88 -1.04
N VAL A 41 -1.70 -11.85 -2.35
CA VAL A 41 -2.99 -11.44 -2.91
C VAL A 41 -4.06 -12.48 -2.66
N ARG A 42 -3.74 -13.75 -2.91
CA ARG A 42 -4.68 -14.87 -2.69
C ARG A 42 -5.01 -15.04 -1.20
N ARG A 43 -4.02 -14.77 -0.34
CA ARG A 43 -4.16 -14.84 1.12
C ARG A 43 -5.28 -13.96 1.66
N LEU A 44 -5.58 -12.82 1.02
CA LEU A 44 -6.69 -11.95 1.44
C LEU A 44 -8.02 -12.72 1.45
N THR A 45 -8.38 -13.30 0.32
CA THR A 45 -9.61 -14.09 0.16
C THR A 45 -9.57 -15.40 0.94
N LEU A 46 -8.41 -16.05 1.02
CA LEU A 46 -8.26 -17.28 1.81
C LEU A 46 -8.48 -17.04 3.30
N LEU A 47 -8.00 -15.91 3.83
CA LEU A 47 -8.19 -15.56 5.23
C LEU A 47 -9.66 -15.32 5.56
N GLU A 48 -10.35 -14.52 4.75
CA GLU A 48 -11.79 -14.28 4.93
C GLU A 48 -12.58 -15.59 4.96
N VAL A 49 -12.35 -16.48 3.99
CA VAL A 49 -13.04 -17.78 3.93
C VAL A 49 -12.64 -18.70 5.08
N ARG A 50 -11.36 -18.71 5.48
CA ARG A 50 -10.89 -19.48 6.63
C ARG A 50 -11.57 -19.03 7.90
N ASP A 51 -11.65 -17.73 8.15
CA ASP A 51 -12.24 -17.19 9.37
C ASP A 51 -13.74 -17.52 9.41
N HIS A 52 -14.46 -17.41 8.28
CA HIS A 52 -15.85 -17.87 8.17
C HIS A 52 -16.02 -19.37 8.43
N LEU A 53 -15.12 -20.22 7.93
CA LEU A 53 -15.13 -21.66 8.17
C LEU A 53 -14.92 -22.01 9.64
N LEU A 54 -13.99 -21.32 10.30
CA LEU A 54 -13.69 -21.54 11.71
C LEU A 54 -14.86 -21.08 12.60
N GLU A 55 -15.43 -19.92 12.32
CA GLU A 55 -16.62 -19.42 13.02
C GLU A 55 -17.83 -20.35 12.85
N ALA A 56 -18.07 -20.84 11.63
CA ALA A 56 -19.15 -21.79 11.37
C ALA A 56 -18.92 -23.13 12.07
N ARG A 57 -17.69 -23.65 12.04
CA ARG A 57 -17.32 -24.88 12.78
C ARG A 57 -17.58 -24.71 14.27
N ASP A 58 -17.11 -23.61 14.86
CA ASP A 58 -17.25 -23.38 16.30
C ASP A 58 -18.72 -23.24 16.71
N ARG A 59 -19.55 -22.64 15.86
CA ARG A 59 -21.01 -22.58 16.03
C ARG A 59 -21.65 -23.98 16.03
N HIS A 60 -21.23 -24.87 15.13
CA HIS A 60 -21.72 -26.26 15.08
C HIS A 60 -21.26 -27.09 16.29
N VAL A 61 -20.02 -26.88 16.75
CA VAL A 61 -19.53 -27.51 17.99
C VAL A 61 -20.34 -27.04 19.20
N GLN A 62 -20.61 -25.74 19.31
CA GLN A 62 -21.46 -25.18 20.37
C GLN A 62 -22.90 -25.73 20.31
N SER A 63 -23.35 -26.13 19.13
CA SER A 63 -24.66 -26.77 18.90
C SER A 63 -24.66 -28.27 19.19
N GLY A 64 -23.54 -28.83 19.63
CA GLY A 64 -23.42 -30.24 20.05
C GLY A 64 -22.86 -31.19 18.98
N ALA A 65 -22.46 -30.71 17.80
CA ALA A 65 -21.80 -31.54 16.80
C ALA A 65 -20.38 -31.94 17.23
N SER A 66 -19.92 -33.11 16.81
CA SER A 66 -18.51 -33.48 17.00
C SER A 66 -17.60 -32.56 16.16
N PRO A 67 -16.33 -32.30 16.56
CA PRO A 67 -15.45 -31.40 15.81
C PRO A 67 -15.31 -31.75 14.32
N ALA A 68 -15.20 -33.04 13.99
CA ALA A 68 -15.09 -33.50 12.61
C ALA A 68 -16.40 -33.30 11.80
N GLU A 69 -17.55 -33.48 12.44
CA GLU A 69 -18.85 -33.24 11.82
C GLU A 69 -19.11 -31.74 11.64
N ALA A 70 -18.78 -30.94 12.65
CA ALA A 70 -18.86 -29.49 12.60
C ALA A 70 -18.03 -28.89 11.45
N ALA A 71 -16.82 -29.41 11.21
CA ALA A 71 -15.98 -28.99 10.08
C ALA A 71 -16.60 -29.35 8.73
N ARG A 72 -17.22 -30.54 8.61
CA ARG A 72 -17.95 -30.93 7.39
C ARG A 72 -19.19 -30.06 7.15
N LEU A 73 -19.93 -29.72 8.21
CA LEU A 73 -21.08 -28.83 8.11
C LEU A 73 -20.64 -27.42 7.71
N ALA A 74 -19.59 -26.88 8.36
CA ALA A 74 -19.02 -25.58 8.03
C ALA A 74 -18.58 -25.48 6.55
N THR A 75 -17.88 -26.51 6.05
CA THR A 75 -17.46 -26.54 4.63
C THR A 75 -18.62 -26.64 3.65
N SER A 76 -19.74 -27.25 4.04
CA SER A 76 -20.97 -27.26 3.23
C SER A 76 -21.70 -25.91 3.22
N GLU A 77 -21.54 -25.08 4.25
CA GLU A 77 -22.17 -23.76 4.36
C GLU A 77 -21.48 -22.66 3.53
N VAL A 78 -20.17 -22.77 3.29
CA VAL A 78 -19.40 -21.77 2.52
C VAL A 78 -19.92 -21.56 1.10
N GLY A 79 -20.65 -22.53 0.55
CA GLY A 79 -21.27 -22.43 -0.76
C GLY A 79 -20.28 -22.69 -1.91
N ASP A 80 -20.52 -22.03 -3.05
CA ASP A 80 -19.76 -22.27 -4.28
C ASP A 80 -18.41 -21.54 -4.28
N LEU A 81 -17.33 -22.30 -4.03
CA LEU A 81 -15.96 -21.80 -4.06
C LEU A 81 -15.59 -21.17 -5.42
N GLU A 82 -16.15 -21.67 -6.52
CA GLU A 82 -15.86 -21.12 -7.85
C GLU A 82 -16.50 -19.74 -8.04
N ALA A 83 -17.67 -19.49 -7.44
CA ALA A 83 -18.29 -18.17 -7.41
C ALA A 83 -17.41 -17.17 -6.64
N THR A 84 -16.88 -17.55 -5.47
CA THR A 84 -15.93 -16.74 -4.69
C THR A 84 -14.66 -16.44 -5.49
N ALA A 85 -14.08 -17.46 -6.13
CA ALA A 85 -12.90 -17.27 -6.97
C ALA A 85 -13.20 -16.39 -8.20
N ALA A 86 -14.37 -16.55 -8.83
CA ALA A 86 -14.79 -15.72 -9.96
C ALA A 86 -14.98 -14.26 -9.55
N HIS A 87 -15.51 -14.00 -8.36
CA HIS A 87 -15.63 -12.65 -7.81
C HIS A 87 -14.24 -12.00 -7.66
N GLN A 88 -13.30 -12.69 -7.00
CA GLN A 88 -11.93 -12.21 -6.83
C GLN A 88 -11.25 -11.89 -8.16
N ARG A 89 -11.39 -12.76 -9.17
CA ARG A 89 -10.81 -12.54 -10.50
C ARG A 89 -11.37 -11.29 -11.18
N ARG A 90 -12.67 -11.01 -11.05
CA ARG A 90 -13.29 -9.79 -11.60
C ARG A 90 -12.75 -8.54 -10.92
N GLU A 91 -12.62 -8.55 -9.60
CA GLU A 91 -12.02 -7.43 -8.88
C GLU A 91 -10.58 -7.16 -9.32
N ARG A 92 -9.76 -8.22 -9.40
CA ARG A 92 -8.36 -8.06 -9.83
C ARG A 92 -8.26 -7.57 -11.27
N ALA A 93 -9.15 -8.02 -12.16
CA ALA A 93 -9.22 -7.50 -13.54
C ALA A 93 -9.58 -6.02 -13.58
N ALA A 94 -10.50 -5.55 -12.72
CA ALA A 94 -10.84 -4.13 -12.62
C ALA A 94 -9.65 -3.30 -12.12
N VAL A 95 -8.93 -3.78 -11.10
CA VAL A 95 -7.70 -3.15 -10.59
C VAL A 95 -6.63 -3.10 -11.69
N PHE A 96 -6.45 -4.19 -12.44
CA PHE A 96 -5.51 -4.26 -13.54
C PHE A 96 -5.80 -3.19 -14.60
N CYS A 97 -7.03 -3.14 -15.12
CA CYS A 97 -7.42 -2.19 -16.16
C CYS A 97 -7.24 -0.73 -15.69
N LYS A 98 -7.70 -0.43 -14.47
CA LYS A 98 -7.57 0.91 -13.89
C LYS A 98 -6.11 1.32 -13.74
N SER A 99 -5.29 0.48 -13.13
CA SER A 99 -3.87 0.77 -12.90
C SER A 99 -3.09 0.85 -14.20
N ALA A 100 -3.36 -0.02 -15.18
CA ALA A 100 -2.68 0.00 -16.46
C ALA A 100 -2.94 1.30 -17.24
N LEU A 101 -4.20 1.75 -17.28
CA LEU A 101 -4.58 2.99 -17.95
C LEU A 101 -3.96 4.21 -17.26
N ILE A 102 -4.08 4.32 -15.94
CA ILE A 102 -3.59 5.48 -15.18
C ILE A 102 -2.06 5.54 -15.26
N LEU A 103 -1.37 4.46 -14.91
CA LEU A 103 0.09 4.44 -14.85
C LEU A 103 0.72 4.51 -16.24
N GLY A 104 0.10 3.87 -17.24
CA GLY A 104 0.52 3.99 -18.63
C GLY A 104 0.40 5.42 -19.15
N ALA A 105 -0.72 6.11 -18.89
CA ALA A 105 -0.91 7.50 -19.28
C ALA A 105 0.07 8.46 -18.58
N VAL A 106 0.32 8.25 -17.28
CA VAL A 106 1.31 9.04 -16.52
C VAL A 106 2.70 8.85 -17.12
N PHE A 107 3.10 7.62 -17.41
CA PHE A 107 4.42 7.33 -17.98
C PHE A 107 4.57 7.90 -19.40
N ALA A 108 3.55 7.75 -20.25
CA ALA A 108 3.55 8.35 -21.58
C ALA A 108 3.67 9.89 -21.50
N THR A 109 2.94 10.52 -20.56
CA THR A 109 3.04 11.98 -20.35
C THR A 109 4.44 12.38 -19.91
N LEU A 110 5.05 11.63 -18.99
CA LEU A 110 6.42 11.88 -18.54
C LEU A 110 7.42 11.74 -19.69
N MET A 111 7.30 10.68 -20.50
CA MET A 111 8.15 10.47 -21.67
C MET A 111 7.98 11.57 -22.71
N LEU A 112 6.76 12.09 -22.91
CA LEU A 112 6.52 13.23 -23.77
C LEU A 112 7.24 14.47 -23.24
N ILE A 113 7.14 14.78 -21.94
CA ILE A 113 7.86 15.91 -21.33
C ILE A 113 9.37 15.77 -21.55
N PHE A 114 9.93 14.58 -21.34
CA PHE A 114 11.34 14.31 -21.62
C PHE A 114 11.71 14.55 -23.07
N TYR A 115 10.87 14.09 -23.98
CA TYR A 115 11.05 14.27 -25.41
C TYR A 115 11.09 15.75 -25.79
N LEU A 116 10.17 16.55 -25.23
CA LEU A 116 10.11 17.99 -25.44
C LEU A 116 11.36 18.70 -24.87
N LEU A 117 11.80 18.32 -23.66
CA LEU A 117 12.97 18.89 -23.00
C LEU A 117 14.29 18.52 -23.68
N ALA A 118 14.35 17.33 -24.29
CA ALA A 118 15.53 16.85 -25.02
C ALA A 118 15.73 17.54 -26.38
N ALA A 119 14.85 18.47 -26.78
CA ALA A 119 14.86 19.17 -28.06
C ALA A 119 14.91 18.26 -29.31
N LYS A 120 14.56 16.97 -29.20
CA LYS A 120 14.55 16.00 -30.31
C LYS A 120 13.36 16.15 -31.27
N LEU A 121 12.54 17.18 -31.09
CA LEU A 121 11.34 17.42 -31.91
C LEU A 121 11.66 17.78 -33.36
N THR A 122 12.83 18.36 -33.63
CA THR A 122 13.18 18.84 -34.97
C THR A 122 13.65 17.72 -35.91
N GLU A 123 14.11 16.59 -35.39
CA GLU A 123 14.68 15.50 -36.21
C GLU A 123 13.77 14.27 -36.34
N THR A 124 12.72 14.17 -35.53
CA THR A 124 11.91 12.95 -35.45
C THR A 124 10.47 13.25 -35.83
N GLY A 125 9.90 12.39 -36.67
CA GLY A 125 8.53 12.58 -37.15
C GLY A 125 7.51 12.48 -36.02
N THR A 126 6.43 13.28 -36.09
CA THR A 126 5.32 13.26 -35.13
C THR A 126 4.74 11.85 -34.94
N LEU A 127 4.71 11.05 -36.01
CA LEU A 127 4.23 9.68 -35.97
C LEU A 127 5.13 8.76 -35.12
N ASP A 128 6.45 8.89 -35.21
CA ASP A 128 7.40 8.09 -34.42
C ASP A 128 7.30 8.42 -32.93
N ILE A 129 7.09 9.71 -32.61
CA ILE A 129 6.83 10.16 -31.24
C ILE A 129 5.56 9.51 -30.70
N LEU A 130 4.44 9.59 -31.45
CA LEU A 130 3.17 9.01 -31.03
C LEU A 130 3.25 7.49 -30.86
N VAL A 131 3.91 6.78 -31.79
CA VAL A 131 4.10 5.33 -31.72
C VAL A 131 4.96 4.96 -30.51
N THR A 132 6.06 5.68 -30.27
CA THR A 132 6.95 5.42 -29.12
C THR A 132 6.22 5.66 -27.80
N LEU A 133 5.48 6.77 -27.68
CA LEU A 133 4.72 7.08 -26.47
C LEU A 133 3.60 6.06 -26.23
N ALA A 134 2.88 5.67 -27.28
CA ALA A 134 1.84 4.65 -27.18
C ALA A 134 2.44 3.30 -26.77
N ALA A 135 3.53 2.86 -27.41
CA ALA A 135 4.18 1.60 -27.09
C ALA A 135 4.72 1.58 -25.65
N MET A 136 5.46 2.62 -25.25
CA MET A 136 6.04 2.71 -23.90
C MET A 136 4.96 2.84 -22.82
N GLY A 137 3.94 3.66 -23.07
CA GLY A 137 2.80 3.81 -22.17
C GLY A 137 2.02 2.52 -21.99
N VAL A 138 1.73 1.80 -23.08
CA VAL A 138 1.04 0.50 -23.04
C VAL A 138 1.88 -0.54 -22.32
N VAL A 139 3.16 -0.71 -22.68
CA VAL A 139 4.04 -1.71 -22.05
C VAL A 139 4.19 -1.44 -20.56
N TYR A 140 4.52 -0.20 -20.17
CA TYR A 140 4.65 0.17 -18.76
C TYR A 140 3.33 0.02 -18.01
N GLY A 141 2.22 0.48 -18.61
CA GLY A 141 0.88 0.34 -18.05
C GLY A 141 0.52 -1.13 -17.79
N LEU A 142 0.73 -2.01 -18.77
CA LEU A 142 0.43 -3.44 -18.62
C LEU A 142 1.29 -4.09 -17.52
N ILE A 143 2.59 -3.80 -17.47
CA ILE A 143 3.50 -4.33 -16.45
C ILE A 143 3.08 -3.86 -15.05
N MET A 144 2.91 -2.55 -14.87
CA MET A 144 2.55 -1.99 -13.57
C MET A 144 1.12 -2.37 -13.17
N GLY A 145 0.20 -2.41 -14.11
CA GLY A 145 -1.17 -2.88 -13.88
C GLY A 145 -1.18 -4.33 -13.39
N ALA A 146 -0.39 -5.21 -14.02
CA ALA A 146 -0.25 -6.59 -13.60
C ALA A 146 0.40 -6.70 -12.21
N TRP A 147 1.44 -5.89 -11.94
CA TRP A 147 2.07 -5.81 -10.63
C TRP A 147 1.07 -5.41 -9.53
N PHE A 148 0.30 -4.34 -9.73
CA PHE A 148 -0.67 -3.87 -8.75
C PHE A 148 -1.88 -4.80 -8.56
N ALA A 149 -2.33 -5.47 -9.62
CA ALA A 149 -3.48 -6.37 -9.54
C ALA A 149 -3.13 -7.75 -8.98
N TYR A 150 -1.95 -8.27 -9.31
CA TYR A 150 -1.59 -9.67 -9.08
C TYR A 150 -0.33 -9.84 -8.24
N GLY A 151 0.63 -8.91 -8.26
CA GLY A 151 1.84 -8.99 -7.44
C GLY A 151 1.70 -8.32 -6.06
N PHE A 152 0.82 -7.33 -5.97
CA PHE A 152 0.70 -6.45 -4.82
C PHE A 152 -0.57 -6.71 -4.01
N ALA A 153 -0.41 -6.98 -2.72
CA ALA A 153 -1.52 -7.07 -1.77
C ALA A 153 -1.36 -5.98 -0.73
N GLN A 154 -2.45 -5.30 -0.39
CA GLN A 154 -2.47 -4.45 0.80
C GLN A 154 -2.19 -5.30 2.03
N SER A 155 -1.34 -4.79 2.91
CA SER A 155 -0.99 -5.49 4.14
C SER A 155 -2.20 -5.51 5.08
N MET A 156 -2.72 -6.70 5.36
CA MET A 156 -3.81 -6.83 6.33
C MET A 156 -3.33 -6.60 7.77
N PRO A 157 -4.24 -6.20 8.66
CA PRO A 157 -3.97 -6.18 10.09
C PRO A 157 -3.48 -7.54 10.58
N THR A 158 -2.44 -7.57 11.41
CA THR A 158 -2.01 -8.81 12.05
C THR A 158 -2.99 -9.20 13.15
N ALA A 159 -3.64 -10.36 13.03
CA ALA A 159 -4.64 -10.90 13.96
C ALA A 159 -4.11 -11.28 15.36
N GLY A 160 -2.83 -11.00 15.66
CA GLY A 160 -2.19 -11.32 16.95
C GLY A 160 -2.03 -10.13 17.91
N ASP A 161 -2.43 -8.93 17.51
CA ASP A 161 -2.42 -7.75 18.39
C ASP A 161 -3.81 -7.63 19.06
N ASP A 162 -3.99 -8.44 20.11
CA ASP A 162 -5.19 -8.59 20.93
C ASP A 162 -5.82 -7.25 21.33
N VAL A 163 -7.15 -7.28 21.47
CA VAL A 163 -7.95 -6.19 22.04
C VAL A 163 -7.44 -5.89 23.46
N GLY A 164 -6.60 -4.86 23.57
CA GLY A 164 -6.08 -4.37 24.85
C GLY A 164 -4.57 -4.15 24.93
N HIS A 165 -3.75 -4.74 24.04
CA HIS A 165 -2.28 -4.70 24.17
C HIS A 165 -1.55 -3.73 23.21
N GLY A 166 -2.30 -2.91 22.47
CA GLY A 166 -1.73 -2.02 21.45
C GLY A 166 -1.43 -2.75 20.14
N PHE A 167 -0.97 -2.02 19.13
CA PHE A 167 -0.60 -2.57 17.82
C PHE A 167 0.57 -1.82 17.20
N THR A 168 1.33 -2.51 16.34
CA THR A 168 2.45 -1.88 15.61
C THR A 168 2.08 -1.66 14.15
N VAL A 169 2.40 -0.47 13.65
CA VAL A 169 2.29 -0.08 12.24
C VAL A 169 3.68 0.01 11.65
N TYR A 170 3.91 -0.74 10.58
CA TYR A 170 5.23 -0.81 9.96
C TYR A 170 5.14 -1.20 8.49
N THR A 171 6.15 -0.78 7.74
CA THR A 171 6.34 -1.21 6.34
C THR A 171 6.96 -2.61 6.31
N PRO A 172 6.39 -3.57 5.55
CA PRO A 172 6.91 -4.93 5.48
C PRO A 172 8.31 -4.94 4.86
N ARG A 173 9.09 -5.98 5.19
CA ARG A 173 10.48 -6.12 4.71
C ARG A 173 10.63 -6.04 3.19
N SER A 174 9.66 -6.56 2.44
CA SER A 174 9.65 -6.49 0.97
C SER A 174 9.61 -5.04 0.46
N SER A 175 8.78 -4.21 1.07
CA SER A 175 8.65 -2.78 0.74
C SER A 175 9.86 -1.98 1.21
N LEU A 176 10.47 -2.34 2.35
CA LEU A 176 11.75 -1.78 2.78
C LEU A 176 12.85 -2.03 1.73
N TRP A 177 12.97 -3.26 1.21
CA TRP A 177 13.92 -3.57 0.15
C TRP A 177 13.62 -2.81 -1.14
N ALA A 178 12.34 -2.66 -1.52
CA ALA A 178 11.96 -1.83 -2.66
C ALA A 178 12.40 -0.37 -2.47
N GLY A 179 12.22 0.19 -1.26
CA GLY A 179 12.72 1.52 -0.90
C GLY A 179 14.24 1.66 -1.00
N VAL A 180 15.00 0.64 -0.57
CA VAL A 180 16.47 0.61 -0.70
C VAL A 180 16.91 0.54 -2.16
N ILE A 181 16.29 -0.33 -2.96
CA ILE A 181 16.58 -0.42 -4.40
C ILE A 181 16.28 0.90 -5.10
N LEU A 182 15.14 1.52 -4.78
CA LEU A 182 14.77 2.83 -5.29
C LEU A 182 15.80 3.90 -4.90
N LEU A 183 16.24 3.91 -3.64
CA LEU A 183 17.28 4.83 -3.16
C LEU A 183 18.57 4.71 -3.98
N VAL A 184 19.06 3.48 -4.18
CA VAL A 184 20.28 3.20 -4.96
C VAL A 184 20.11 3.62 -6.41
N ALA A 185 19.00 3.24 -7.05
CA ALA A 185 18.73 3.56 -8.44
C ALA A 185 18.61 5.09 -8.65
N MET A 186 17.85 5.78 -7.81
CA MET A 186 17.67 7.23 -7.92
C MET A 186 18.96 7.99 -7.60
N THR A 187 19.77 7.51 -6.64
CA THR A 187 21.08 8.10 -6.36
C THR A 187 22.02 7.94 -7.57
N ALA A 188 22.03 6.77 -8.22
CA ALA A 188 22.80 6.55 -9.44
C ALA A 188 22.34 7.49 -10.57
N ILE A 189 21.03 7.63 -10.80
CA ILE A 189 20.48 8.57 -11.80
C ILE A 189 20.89 10.01 -11.46
N PHE A 190 20.79 10.42 -10.19
CA PHE A 190 21.19 11.74 -9.73
C PHE A 190 22.67 12.01 -10.04
N LEU A 191 23.55 11.08 -9.70
CA LEU A 191 24.99 11.19 -9.95
C LEU A 191 25.32 11.22 -11.45
N LEU A 192 24.67 10.38 -12.26
CA LEU A 192 24.84 10.38 -13.72
C LEU A 192 24.42 11.72 -14.33
N CYS A 193 23.32 12.31 -13.86
CA CYS A 193 22.87 13.62 -14.34
C CYS A 193 23.81 14.75 -13.90
N ALA A 194 24.32 14.70 -12.66
CA ALA A 194 25.30 15.66 -12.15
C ALA A 194 26.62 15.60 -12.96
N LEU A 195 27.10 14.40 -13.27
CA LEU A 195 28.26 14.21 -14.16
C LEU A 195 27.98 14.72 -15.58
N GLY A 196 26.78 14.45 -16.11
CA GLY A 196 26.35 14.96 -17.42
C GLY A 196 26.36 16.49 -17.49
N LEU A 197 25.93 17.18 -16.42
CA LEU A 197 26.02 18.65 -16.30
C LEU A 197 27.47 19.16 -16.28
N ALA A 198 28.39 18.37 -15.75
CA ALA A 198 29.83 18.65 -15.79
C ALA A 198 30.48 18.27 -17.14
N GLY A 199 29.71 17.78 -18.11
CA GLY A 199 30.21 17.34 -19.41
C GLY A 199 30.91 15.97 -19.38
N VAL A 200 30.69 15.16 -18.34
CA VAL A 200 31.33 13.86 -18.15
C VAL A 200 30.33 12.71 -18.30
N GLY A 201 30.71 11.68 -19.04
CA GLY A 201 29.98 10.39 -19.11
C GLY A 201 28.85 10.35 -20.14
N VAL A 202 27.97 9.35 -19.99
CA VAL A 202 26.95 8.98 -21.00
C VAL A 202 25.88 10.07 -21.21
N LEU A 203 25.71 10.97 -20.25
CA LEU A 203 24.77 12.10 -20.33
C LEU A 203 25.46 13.42 -20.74
N ALA A 204 26.76 13.39 -21.09
CA ALA A 204 27.44 14.55 -21.64
C ALA A 204 26.79 14.97 -22.97
N GLY A 205 26.34 16.22 -23.06
CA GLY A 205 25.63 16.76 -24.23
C GLY A 205 24.10 16.69 -24.17
N GLN A 206 23.52 16.14 -23.10
CA GLN A 206 22.08 16.31 -22.84
C GLN A 206 21.75 17.76 -22.49
N PRO A 207 20.55 18.27 -22.83
CA PRO A 207 20.13 19.60 -22.43
C PRO A 207 20.17 19.76 -20.90
N VAL A 208 20.70 20.89 -20.44
CA VAL A 208 20.84 21.22 -19.01
C VAL A 208 19.50 21.09 -18.28
N SER A 209 18.40 21.50 -18.91
CA SER A 209 17.05 21.41 -18.36
C SER A 209 16.61 19.96 -18.08
N ALA A 210 16.93 19.03 -18.98
CA ALA A 210 16.59 17.61 -18.81
C ALA A 210 17.37 16.99 -17.64
N SER A 211 18.67 17.29 -17.55
CA SER A 211 19.51 16.83 -16.44
C SER A 211 19.06 17.40 -15.09
N LEU A 212 18.74 18.69 -15.02
CA LEU A 212 18.21 19.33 -13.80
C LEU A 212 16.85 18.74 -13.38
N PHE A 213 15.96 18.49 -14.34
CA PHE A 213 14.66 17.87 -14.06
C PHE A 213 14.82 16.44 -13.50
N LEU A 214 15.69 15.61 -14.10
CA LEU A 214 15.98 14.27 -13.59
C LEU A 214 16.62 14.30 -12.21
N MET A 215 17.54 15.24 -11.97
CA MET A 215 18.13 15.42 -10.64
C MET A 215 17.07 15.80 -9.61
N LEU A 216 16.16 16.72 -9.93
CA LEU A 216 15.08 17.11 -9.02
C LEU A 216 14.12 15.94 -8.75
N LEU A 217 13.74 15.19 -9.79
CA LEU A 217 12.90 14.00 -9.67
C LEU A 217 13.57 12.93 -8.81
N ALA A 218 14.85 12.64 -9.06
CA ALA A 218 15.63 11.69 -8.27
C ALA A 218 15.73 12.14 -6.81
N ALA A 219 16.07 13.42 -6.55
CA ALA A 219 16.13 13.98 -5.21
C ALA A 219 14.78 13.90 -4.48
N TYR A 220 13.68 14.17 -5.18
CA TYR A 220 12.32 14.04 -4.65
C TYR A 220 12.01 12.59 -4.24
N MET A 221 12.33 11.62 -5.08
CA MET A 221 12.12 10.20 -4.79
C MET A 221 13.01 9.72 -3.63
N ILE A 222 14.28 10.15 -3.59
CA ILE A 222 15.21 9.87 -2.49
C ILE A 222 14.67 10.42 -1.16
N ALA A 223 14.18 11.66 -1.16
CA ALA A 223 13.60 12.29 0.02
C ALA A 223 12.33 11.59 0.53
N GLY A 224 11.67 10.79 -0.32
CA GLY A 224 10.53 9.96 0.05
C GLY A 224 10.90 8.66 0.76
N VAL A 225 12.10 8.10 0.54
CA VAL A 225 12.52 6.80 1.09
C VAL A 225 12.44 6.73 2.63
N PRO A 226 12.85 7.76 3.41
CA PRO A 226 12.75 7.70 4.87
C PRO A 226 11.33 7.41 5.41
N THR A 227 10.28 7.68 4.62
CA THR A 227 8.90 7.37 5.01
C THR A 227 8.63 5.86 5.15
N THR A 228 9.36 5.01 4.42
CA THR A 228 9.22 3.55 4.55
C THR A 228 9.81 3.02 5.85
N LEU A 229 10.74 3.77 6.47
CA LEU A 229 11.42 3.40 7.71
C LEU A 229 10.65 3.83 8.97
N VAL A 230 9.49 4.46 8.81
CA VAL A 230 8.66 4.86 9.94
C VAL A 230 7.98 3.64 10.54
N ARG A 231 8.14 3.49 11.86
CA ARG A 231 7.45 2.50 12.69
C ARG A 231 6.65 3.24 13.75
N ILE A 232 5.40 2.84 13.94
CA ILE A 232 4.49 3.48 14.90
C ILE A 232 4.00 2.39 15.83
N GLU A 233 4.24 2.56 17.12
CA GLU A 233 3.71 1.69 18.17
C GLU A 233 2.56 2.42 18.83
N VAL A 234 1.35 1.84 18.78
CA VAL A 234 0.14 2.42 19.37
C VAL A 234 -0.23 1.58 20.59
N SER A 235 -0.27 2.20 21.76
CA SER A 235 -0.82 1.64 22.99
C SER A 235 -2.22 2.19 23.24
N GLN A 236 -2.85 1.87 24.39
CA GLN A 236 -4.18 2.37 24.74
C GLN A 236 -4.25 3.89 24.86
N HIS A 237 -3.18 4.53 25.36
CA HIS A 237 -3.15 5.97 25.61
C HIS A 237 -2.07 6.73 24.83
N ASP A 238 -1.06 6.01 24.33
CA ASP A 238 0.13 6.61 23.75
C ASP A 238 0.41 6.08 22.35
N MET A 239 1.01 6.93 21.53
CA MET A 239 1.52 6.59 20.21
C MET A 239 3.00 6.99 20.11
N ASP A 240 3.88 6.01 19.95
CA ASP A 240 5.32 6.20 19.76
C ASP A 240 5.68 6.09 18.28
N ILE A 241 6.00 7.22 17.66
CA ILE A 241 6.43 7.33 16.27
C ILE A 241 7.96 7.31 16.22
N ARG A 242 8.51 6.23 15.69
CA ARG A 242 9.96 6.04 15.45
C ARG A 242 10.25 6.18 13.96
N GLY A 243 11.00 7.22 13.61
CA GLY A 243 11.59 7.39 12.28
C GLY A 243 13.11 7.21 12.33
N LEU A 244 13.76 7.34 11.16
CA LEU A 244 15.21 7.17 11.04
C LEU A 244 16.03 8.10 11.95
N PHE A 245 15.57 9.34 12.14
CA PHE A 245 16.30 10.38 12.89
C PHE A 245 15.49 11.00 14.04
N SER A 246 14.32 10.45 14.36
CA SER A 246 13.43 11.05 15.35
C SER A 246 12.61 10.00 16.07
N ARG A 247 12.42 10.16 17.38
CA ARG A 247 11.41 9.45 18.16
C ARG A 247 10.48 10.47 18.80
N GLN A 248 9.17 10.24 18.74
CA GLN A 248 8.17 11.09 19.37
C GLN A 248 7.09 10.23 20.00
N CYS A 249 6.85 10.42 21.30
CA CYS A 249 5.72 9.84 22.00
C CYS A 249 4.61 10.90 22.08
N ILE A 250 3.39 10.52 21.69
CA ILE A 250 2.24 11.42 21.61
C ILE A 250 1.08 10.74 22.32
N GLN A 251 0.52 11.40 23.34
CA GLN A 251 -0.69 10.95 23.99
C GLN A 251 -1.87 11.08 23.02
N LEU A 252 -2.61 9.98 22.81
CA LEU A 252 -3.75 9.93 21.89
C LEU A 252 -4.82 10.93 22.27
N GLU A 253 -5.07 11.12 23.58
CA GLU A 253 -5.98 12.14 24.08
C GLU A 253 -5.58 13.55 23.65
N ARG A 254 -4.30 13.86 23.45
CA ARG A 254 -3.89 15.22 23.07
C ARG A 254 -4.06 15.52 21.58
N ILE A 255 -4.45 14.53 20.78
CA ILE A 255 -4.62 14.71 19.34
C ILE A 255 -5.88 15.55 19.09
N ARG A 256 -5.71 16.69 18.40
CA ARG A 256 -6.77 17.65 18.13
C ARG A 256 -7.31 17.55 16.70
N ALA A 257 -6.47 17.14 15.76
CA ALA A 257 -6.90 16.95 14.38
C ALA A 257 -6.03 15.91 13.67
N PHE A 258 -6.67 15.10 12.83
CA PHE A 258 -6.01 14.22 11.89
C PHE A 258 -6.72 14.30 10.54
N ARG A 259 -6.04 14.85 9.53
CA ARG A 259 -6.68 15.16 8.24
C ARG A 259 -5.78 14.83 7.06
N PRO A 260 -6.33 14.32 5.95
CA PRO A 260 -5.56 14.16 4.73
C PRO A 260 -5.08 15.53 4.23
N VAL A 261 -3.82 15.60 3.79
CA VAL A 261 -3.31 16.81 3.16
C VAL A 261 -4.01 17.03 1.81
N ALA A 262 -4.34 18.29 1.50
CA ALA A 262 -5.01 18.67 0.26
C ALA A 262 -4.28 18.13 -0.99
N THR A 263 -5.03 17.62 -1.96
CA THR A 263 -4.50 16.88 -3.12
C THR A 263 -3.40 17.61 -3.87
N TRP A 264 -3.54 18.92 -4.10
CA TRP A 264 -2.52 19.71 -4.81
C TRP A 264 -1.20 19.82 -4.03
N LYS A 265 -1.26 19.89 -2.69
CA LYS A 265 -0.06 19.90 -1.85
C LYS A 265 0.67 18.57 -1.89
N ARG A 266 -0.03 17.46 -2.12
CA ARG A 266 0.57 16.11 -2.17
C ARG A 266 1.65 16.00 -3.24
N ILE A 267 1.50 16.70 -4.36
CA ILE A 267 2.45 16.70 -5.49
C ILE A 267 3.80 17.29 -5.09
N LEU A 268 3.82 18.18 -4.10
CA LEU A 268 5.03 18.90 -3.64
C LEU A 268 5.72 18.22 -2.47
N LEU A 269 5.15 17.15 -1.91
CA LEU A 269 5.64 16.54 -0.68
C LEU A 269 6.30 15.20 -0.97
N PRO A 270 7.62 15.05 -0.74
CA PRO A 270 8.28 13.77 -0.95
C PRO A 270 7.79 12.75 0.07
N GLY A 271 7.37 11.58 -0.41
CA GLY A 271 6.88 10.48 0.43
C GLY A 271 6.12 9.42 -0.35
N LEU A 272 6.10 8.20 0.18
CA LEU A 272 5.31 7.11 -0.36
C LEU A 272 4.03 6.97 0.46
N GLY A 273 2.86 7.08 -0.19
CA GLY A 273 1.54 6.94 0.44
C GLY A 273 0.73 8.23 0.47
N MET A 274 -0.34 8.23 1.27
CA MET A 274 -1.16 9.40 1.51
C MET A 274 -0.62 10.18 2.71
N PRO A 275 -0.26 11.47 2.53
CA PRO A 275 0.17 12.30 3.64
C PRO A 275 -1.03 12.79 4.44
N TYR A 276 -0.98 12.57 5.75
CA TYR A 276 -1.89 13.11 6.76
C TYR A 276 -1.16 14.17 7.58
N ARG A 277 -1.88 15.23 7.94
CA ARG A 277 -1.45 16.19 8.94
C ARG A 277 -2.10 15.81 10.27
N MET A 278 -1.27 15.64 11.27
CA MET A 278 -1.68 15.42 12.64
C MET A 278 -1.29 16.63 13.48
N ASP A 279 -2.26 17.22 14.17
CA ASP A 279 -2.07 18.32 15.09
C ASP A 279 -2.44 17.85 16.51
N TRP A 280 -1.59 18.13 17.49
CA TRP A 280 -1.81 17.74 18.88
C TRP A 280 -1.33 18.82 19.85
N GLU A 281 -1.82 18.81 21.08
CA GLU A 281 -1.40 19.73 22.12
C GLU A 281 -0.14 19.22 22.83
N GLY A 282 0.93 20.01 22.81
CA GLY A 282 2.16 19.71 23.54
C GLY A 282 2.00 19.90 25.06
N GLU A 283 2.99 19.49 25.84
CA GLU A 283 2.98 19.65 27.32
C GLU A 283 2.84 21.10 27.78
N GLY A 284 3.28 22.06 26.97
CA GLY A 284 3.14 23.49 27.26
C GLY A 284 1.87 24.15 26.70
N GLY A 285 0.85 23.38 26.28
CA GLY A 285 -0.37 23.89 25.65
C GLY A 285 -0.18 24.40 24.20
N ASN A 286 1.05 24.39 23.70
CA ASN A 286 1.34 24.78 22.32
C ASN A 286 0.86 23.71 21.34
N LEU A 287 0.18 24.13 20.28
CA LEU A 287 -0.22 23.24 19.21
C LEU A 287 1.01 22.81 18.40
N MET A 288 1.29 21.51 18.40
CA MET A 288 2.33 20.86 17.61
C MET A 288 1.71 20.22 16.38
N SER A 289 2.50 20.09 15.31
CA SER A 289 2.04 19.49 14.05
C SER A 289 3.11 18.59 13.45
N ARG A 290 2.69 17.46 12.90
CA ARG A 290 3.54 16.54 12.15
C ARG A 290 2.80 15.97 10.97
N ARG A 291 3.55 15.73 9.90
CA ARG A 291 3.07 14.97 8.75
C ARG A 291 3.37 13.49 8.96
N LEU A 292 2.34 12.67 8.76
CA LEU A 292 2.41 11.23 8.80
C LEU A 292 2.12 10.69 7.40
N TRP A 293 2.94 9.77 6.92
CA TRP A 293 2.72 9.12 5.64
C TRP A 293 2.16 7.74 5.90
N LEU A 294 0.94 7.50 5.44
CA LEU A 294 0.30 6.19 5.51
C LEU A 294 0.22 5.63 4.10
N ASN A 295 0.84 4.49 3.86
CA ASN A 295 0.76 3.79 2.59
C ASN A 295 -0.05 2.50 2.75
N GLY A 296 -0.66 2.01 1.67
CA GLY A 296 -1.45 0.78 1.70
C GLY A 296 -0.61 -0.50 1.88
N GLU A 297 0.72 -0.39 1.90
CA GLU A 297 1.62 -1.49 2.19
C GLU A 297 1.98 -1.59 3.67
N MET A 298 1.67 -0.57 4.49
CA MET A 298 1.95 -0.54 5.91
C MET A 298 0.95 -1.39 6.67
N VAL A 299 1.46 -2.39 7.40
CA VAL A 299 0.66 -3.24 8.27
C VAL A 299 -0.06 -2.36 9.29
N ASN A 300 -1.36 -2.59 9.51
CA ASN A 300 -2.21 -1.81 10.43
C ASN A 300 -2.40 -0.31 10.09
N ALA A 301 -2.11 0.14 8.85
CA ALA A 301 -2.29 1.55 8.47
C ALA A 301 -3.73 2.05 8.64
N ASP A 302 -4.72 1.26 8.21
CA ASP A 302 -6.14 1.62 8.34
C ASP A 302 -6.59 1.65 9.81
N ARG A 303 -6.10 0.69 10.61
CA ARG A 303 -6.36 0.64 12.07
C ARG A 303 -5.80 1.87 12.77
N LEU A 304 -4.60 2.31 12.37
CA LEU A 304 -4.00 3.54 12.87
C LEU A 304 -4.82 4.76 12.49
N GLN A 305 -5.19 4.87 11.21
CA GLN A 305 -6.02 5.98 10.74
C GLN A 305 -7.31 6.06 11.56
N ALA A 306 -8.07 4.97 11.68
CA ALA A 306 -9.30 4.93 12.45
C ALA A 306 -9.10 5.28 13.94
N THR A 307 -8.02 4.79 14.55
CA THR A 307 -7.71 5.06 15.97
C THR A 307 -7.40 6.53 16.20
N VAL A 308 -6.60 7.15 15.32
CA VAL A 308 -6.19 8.55 15.45
C VAL A 308 -7.34 9.50 15.08
N GLU A 309 -8.17 9.14 14.08
CA GLU A 309 -9.40 9.87 13.76
C GLU A 309 -10.38 9.85 14.94
N SER A 310 -10.62 8.67 15.53
CA SER A 310 -11.48 8.54 16.71
C SER A 310 -10.98 9.35 17.90
N ALA A 311 -9.66 9.41 18.11
CA ALA A 311 -9.07 10.21 19.19
C ALA A 311 -9.26 11.72 18.94
N ALA A 312 -9.07 12.18 17.69
CA ALA A 312 -9.29 13.57 17.31
C ALA A 312 -10.77 13.98 17.43
N ASP A 313 -11.69 13.10 17.05
CA ASP A 313 -13.13 13.38 17.07
C ASP A 313 -13.66 13.52 18.49
N ALA A 314 -13.17 12.70 19.44
CA ALA A 314 -13.50 12.81 20.86
C ALA A 314 -13.18 14.21 21.44
N HIS A 315 -12.27 14.95 20.82
CA HIS A 315 -11.87 16.30 21.21
C HIS A 315 -12.59 17.41 20.42
N SER A 316 -13.29 17.05 19.36
CA SER A 316 -14.05 17.98 18.51
C SER A 316 -15.50 18.19 18.98
N VAL A 317 -15.97 17.41 19.95
CA VAL A 317 -17.31 17.57 20.55
C VAL A 317 -17.37 18.96 21.21
N PRO A 318 -18.26 19.86 20.75
CA PRO A 318 -18.35 21.21 21.30
C PRO A 318 -18.75 21.13 22.77
N ALA A 319 -18.10 21.93 23.62
CA ALA A 319 -18.55 22.25 24.97
C ALA A 319 -19.84 23.10 24.94
N GLY A 320 -20.88 22.62 24.26
CA GLY A 320 -22.11 23.33 23.92
C GLY A 320 -23.40 22.61 24.35
N SER A 321 -23.33 21.63 25.26
CA SER A 321 -24.53 20.94 25.77
C SER A 321 -24.55 20.76 27.29
N GLN A 322 -23.90 21.67 28.04
CA GLN A 322 -24.09 21.80 29.49
C GLN A 322 -24.40 23.27 29.80
N GLY A 323 -25.68 23.64 29.80
CA GLY A 323 -26.12 24.99 30.15
C GLY A 323 -27.44 25.43 29.53
N ALA A 324 -28.50 24.64 29.69
CA ALA A 324 -29.87 25.13 29.54
C ALA A 324 -30.77 24.31 30.49
N SER A 325 -30.61 24.56 31.77
CA SER A 325 -31.60 24.24 32.80
C SER A 325 -31.71 25.48 33.68
N GLU A 326 -32.59 26.37 33.28
CA GLU A 326 -33.37 27.22 34.19
C GLU A 326 -34.81 26.71 34.18
#